data_AF-A0A452SNC0-F1
#
_entry.id   AF-A0A452SNC0-F1
#
_cell.length_a   1.000
_cell.length_b   1.000
_cell.length_c   1.000
_cell.angle_alpha   90.00
_cell.angle_beta   90.00
_cell.angle_gamma   90.00
#
_symmetry.space_group_name_H-M   'P 1'
#
loop_
_entity.id
_entity.type
_entity.pdbx_description
1 polymer ?
#
loop_
_entity_poly.entity_id
_entity_poly.type
_entity_poly.pdbx_seq_one_letter_code
_entity_poly.pdbx_strand_id
1 'polypeptide(L)'
;MWRSNLGGLILNKTISKHEYQGMAVFTPIICGVGGNLVAIQTSRISTYLHMWGTPGVLPLWMKQFWPNPCSTFCTSEINSISARVLLSLVVPGHLIFFHIIYLVEGHLVPNSKIFVVFYLLASLIQVTILLYLAEVMVRLTWHQALDPDNHCIPYLTGLGDLLGTGLLTLCFLMNWLLRSEAGLDGFSEPASGPP
;
A
#
# COMPACT_ATOMS: atom_id res chain seq x y z
N MET A 1 4.08 -1.04 -28.91
CA MET A 1 4.37 0.39 -28.63
C MET A 1 3.13 1.28 -28.85
N TRP A 2 1.96 0.97 -28.26
CA TRP A 2 0.74 1.80 -28.41
C TRP A 2 -0.16 1.89 -27.16
N ARG A 3 0.12 1.17 -26.06
CA ARG A 3 -0.72 1.25 -24.84
C ARG A 3 -0.26 2.24 -23.77
N SER A 4 0.93 2.80 -23.87
CA SER A 4 1.49 3.62 -22.77
C SER A 4 1.34 5.13 -22.96
N ASN A 5 0.99 5.61 -24.16
CA ASN A 5 0.98 7.05 -24.44
C ASN A 5 -0.36 7.74 -24.16
N LEU A 6 -1.47 6.98 -24.02
CA LEU A 6 -2.77 7.57 -23.69
C LEU A 6 -2.92 7.78 -22.19
N GLY A 7 -2.49 6.81 -21.37
CA GLY A 7 -2.52 6.92 -19.91
C GLY A 7 -1.63 8.04 -19.38
N GLY A 8 -0.40 8.17 -19.89
CA GLY A 8 0.53 9.23 -19.47
C GLY A 8 0.14 10.64 -19.94
N LEU A 9 -0.46 10.76 -21.11
CA LEU A 9 -0.84 12.05 -21.70
C LEU A 9 -2.20 12.54 -21.17
N ILE A 10 -3.07 11.63 -20.70
CA ILE A 10 -4.26 11.95 -19.89
C ILE A 10 -3.84 12.32 -18.46
N LEU A 11 -2.95 11.56 -17.82
CA LEU A 11 -2.51 11.86 -16.45
C LEU A 11 -1.86 13.25 -16.34
N ASN A 12 -1.01 13.61 -17.31
CA ASN A 12 -0.30 14.90 -17.34
C ASN A 12 -1.18 16.10 -17.73
N LYS A 13 -2.34 15.85 -18.36
CA LYS A 13 -3.26 16.92 -18.81
C LYS A 13 -4.49 17.07 -17.91
N THR A 14 -4.73 16.11 -17.02
CA THR A 14 -6.00 15.98 -16.28
C THR A 14 -5.87 16.15 -14.76
N ILE A 15 -4.70 15.92 -14.16
CA ILE A 15 -4.52 16.16 -12.72
C ILE A 15 -4.54 17.67 -12.46
N SER A 16 -5.59 18.14 -11.81
CA SER A 16 -5.68 19.52 -11.33
C SER A 16 -4.52 19.79 -10.35
N LYS A 17 -3.99 21.03 -10.34
CA LYS A 17 -2.91 21.47 -9.41
C LYS A 17 -3.19 21.07 -7.95
N HIS A 18 -4.47 21.01 -7.58
CA HIS A 18 -4.97 20.61 -6.27
C HIS A 18 -4.82 19.10 -5.98
N GLU A 19 -5.02 18.23 -6.97
CA GLU A 19 -4.87 16.78 -6.81
C GLU A 19 -3.41 16.37 -6.71
N TYR A 20 -2.53 17.09 -7.40
CA TYR A 20 -1.08 16.91 -7.27
C TYR A 20 -0.57 17.28 -5.87
N GLN A 21 -1.07 18.38 -5.29
CA GLN A 21 -0.74 18.77 -3.91
C GLN A 21 -1.25 17.73 -2.90
N GLY A 22 -2.47 17.24 -3.06
CA GLY A 22 -2.98 16.15 -2.20
C GLY A 22 -2.12 14.90 -2.30
N MET A 23 -1.77 14.46 -3.51
CA MET A 23 -0.91 13.29 -3.72
C MET A 23 0.44 13.45 -3.02
N ALA A 24 1.09 14.61 -3.13
CA ALA A 24 2.38 14.88 -2.50
C ALA A 24 2.35 14.76 -0.96
N VAL A 25 1.23 15.10 -0.32
CA VAL A 25 1.05 14.95 1.14
C VAL A 25 0.84 13.49 1.53
N PHE A 26 0.11 12.71 0.73
CA PHE A 26 -0.21 11.30 1.06
C PHE A 26 0.89 10.30 0.69
N THR A 27 1.74 10.60 -0.30
CA THR A 27 2.86 9.74 -0.72
C THR A 27 3.80 9.36 0.44
N PRO A 28 4.38 10.29 1.21
CA PRO A 28 5.28 9.93 2.30
C PRO A 28 4.60 9.09 3.39
N ILE A 29 3.28 9.23 3.56
CA ILE A 29 2.52 8.48 4.57
C ILE A 29 2.33 7.03 4.11
N ILE A 30 1.86 6.81 2.88
CA ILE A 30 1.62 5.44 2.38
C ILE A 30 2.93 4.66 2.20
N CYS A 31 3.96 5.33 1.67
CA CYS A 31 5.27 4.75 1.50
C CYS A 31 5.96 4.52 2.85
N GLY A 32 5.94 5.52 3.74
CA GLY A 32 6.57 5.44 5.05
C GLY A 32 5.92 4.42 5.99
N VAL A 33 4.59 4.37 6.08
CA VAL A 33 3.88 3.38 6.90
C VAL A 33 4.15 1.97 6.37
N GLY A 34 4.00 1.73 5.06
CA GLY A 34 4.26 0.41 4.47
C GLY A 34 5.71 -0.05 4.63
N GLY A 35 6.67 0.83 4.34
CA GLY A 35 8.11 0.57 4.47
C GLY A 35 8.54 0.25 5.90
N ASN A 36 8.02 0.99 6.89
CA ASN A 36 8.34 0.75 8.29
C ASN A 36 7.75 -0.57 8.79
N LEU A 37 6.49 -0.88 8.46
CA LEU A 37 5.84 -2.13 8.87
C LEU A 37 6.55 -3.34 8.28
N VAL A 38 6.94 -3.28 7.00
CA VAL A 38 7.65 -4.38 6.35
C VAL A 38 9.05 -4.56 6.95
N ALA A 39 9.78 -3.49 7.24
CA ALA A 39 11.08 -3.56 7.90
C ALA A 39 11.00 -4.20 9.29
N ILE A 40 9.99 -3.84 10.10
CA ILE A 40 9.73 -4.45 11.41
C ILE A 40 9.46 -5.95 11.25
N GLN A 41 8.60 -6.35 10.31
CA GLN A 41 8.30 -7.76 10.07
C GLN A 41 9.55 -8.53 9.64
N THR A 42 10.31 -8.01 8.67
CA THR A 42 11.55 -8.61 8.18
C THR A 42 12.55 -8.83 9.31
N SER A 43 12.83 -7.80 10.11
CA SER A 43 13.81 -7.90 11.20
C SER A 43 13.39 -8.87 12.31
N ARG A 44 12.09 -8.96 12.60
CA ARG A 44 11.57 -9.97 13.55
C ARG A 44 11.77 -11.39 13.04
N ILE A 45 11.46 -11.65 11.76
CA ILE A 45 11.66 -12.98 11.16
C ILE A 45 13.15 -13.32 11.11
N SER A 46 14.00 -12.36 10.73
CA SER A 46 15.46 -12.50 10.72
C SER A 46 16.01 -12.86 12.10
N THR A 47 15.65 -12.09 13.12
CA THR A 47 16.08 -12.33 14.51
C THR A 47 15.64 -13.72 14.98
N TYR A 48 14.41 -14.13 14.64
CA TYR A 48 13.91 -15.46 14.95
C TYR A 48 14.74 -16.57 14.26
N LEU A 49 15.11 -16.39 12.99
CA LEU A 49 15.97 -17.33 12.26
C LEU A 49 17.39 -17.38 12.82
N HIS A 50 17.98 -16.24 13.21
CA HIS A 50 19.29 -16.18 13.85
C HIS A 50 19.32 -16.84 15.24
N MET A 51 18.22 -16.79 16.00
CA MET A 51 18.13 -17.43 17.32
C MET A 51 17.92 -18.95 17.22
N TRP A 52 17.17 -19.42 16.22
CA TRP A 52 16.66 -20.81 16.18
C TRP A 52 17.16 -21.65 15.01
N GLY A 53 17.94 -21.08 14.08
CA GLY A 53 18.41 -21.74 12.87
C GLY A 53 19.88 -21.48 12.59
N THR A 54 20.49 -22.39 11.83
CA THR A 54 21.81 -22.17 11.23
C THR A 54 21.65 -21.54 9.84
N PRO A 55 22.45 -20.53 9.47
CA PRO A 55 22.42 -19.96 8.13
C PRO A 55 22.55 -21.04 7.05
N GLY A 56 21.73 -20.96 5.99
CA GLY A 56 21.74 -21.92 4.88
C GLY A 56 20.94 -23.21 5.12
N VAL A 57 20.51 -23.51 6.35
CA VAL A 57 19.59 -24.63 6.63
C VAL A 57 18.24 -24.07 7.04
N LEU A 58 17.24 -24.21 6.17
CA LEU A 58 15.87 -23.85 6.50
C LEU A 58 15.34 -24.82 7.58
N PRO A 59 14.80 -24.32 8.70
CA PRO A 59 14.19 -25.19 9.71
C PRO A 59 13.01 -25.97 9.11
N LEU A 60 12.77 -27.20 9.59
CA LEU A 60 11.82 -28.16 8.98
C LEU A 60 10.40 -27.62 8.81
N TRP A 61 9.96 -26.72 9.70
CA TRP A 61 8.67 -26.03 9.67
C TRP A 61 8.57 -24.93 8.60
N MET A 62 9.70 -24.50 8.01
CA MET A 62 9.75 -23.46 6.98
C MET A 62 10.10 -23.98 5.58
N LYS A 63 10.19 -25.30 5.37
CA LYS A 63 10.74 -25.94 4.16
C LYS A 63 10.10 -25.49 2.83
N GLN A 64 8.89 -24.93 2.89
CA GLN A 64 8.21 -24.41 1.73
C GLN A 64 8.64 -22.97 1.43
N PHE A 65 9.31 -22.80 0.28
CA PHE A 65 9.78 -21.49 -0.21
C PHE A 65 8.65 -20.51 -0.56
N TRP A 66 7.48 -21.04 -0.93
CA TRP A 66 6.31 -20.28 -1.37
C TRP A 66 5.10 -20.70 -0.54
N PRO A 67 4.93 -20.16 0.68
CA PRO A 67 3.73 -20.40 1.46
C PRO A 67 2.52 -19.79 0.74
N ASN A 68 1.36 -20.45 0.79
CA ASN A 68 0.13 -19.85 0.29
C ASN A 68 -0.19 -18.57 1.10
N PRO A 69 -0.74 -17.50 0.49
CA PRO A 69 -1.04 -16.26 1.20
C PRO A 69 -2.02 -16.49 2.37
N CYS A 70 -3.00 -17.37 2.22
CA CYS A 70 -3.86 -17.78 3.35
C CYS A 70 -3.08 -18.50 4.46
N SER A 71 -2.03 -19.25 4.14
CA SER A 71 -1.16 -19.86 5.16
C SER A 71 -0.28 -18.83 5.87
N THR A 72 0.08 -17.75 5.18
CA THR A 72 0.87 -16.64 5.74
C THR A 72 0.05 -15.84 6.76
N PHE A 73 -1.24 -15.59 6.50
CA PHE A 73 -2.07 -14.72 7.36
C PHE A 73 -3.04 -15.44 8.29
N CYS A 74 -3.40 -16.70 8.02
CA CYS A 74 -4.44 -17.42 8.78
C CYS A 74 -3.90 -18.58 9.64
N THR A 75 -2.58 -18.77 9.71
CA THR A 75 -1.99 -19.81 10.57
C THR A 75 -1.72 -19.30 11.98
N SER A 76 -1.53 -20.21 12.93
CA SER A 76 -1.12 -19.85 14.30
C SER A 76 0.40 -19.64 14.44
N GLU A 77 1.13 -19.52 13.32
CA GLU A 77 2.56 -19.22 13.37
C GLU A 77 2.82 -17.81 13.92
N ILE A 78 3.92 -17.65 14.64
CA ILE A 78 4.34 -16.36 15.25
C ILE A 78 4.45 -15.26 14.18
N ASN A 79 4.91 -15.61 12.97
CA ASN A 79 4.99 -14.72 11.82
C ASN A 79 3.60 -14.23 11.37
N SER A 80 2.61 -15.12 11.38
CA SER A 80 1.23 -14.85 11.02
C SER A 80 0.52 -13.98 12.07
N ILE A 81 0.82 -14.17 13.36
CA ILE A 81 0.33 -13.29 14.43
C ILE A 81 0.92 -11.89 14.26
N SER A 82 2.23 -11.78 14.04
CA SER A 82 2.90 -10.49 13.82
C SER A 82 2.32 -9.77 12.59
N ALA A 83 2.15 -10.47 11.47
CA ALA A 83 1.57 -9.90 10.26
C ALA A 83 0.14 -9.38 10.47
N ARG A 84 -0.70 -10.11 11.22
CA ARG A 84 -2.07 -9.66 11.57
C ARG A 84 -2.07 -8.42 12.46
N VAL A 85 -1.17 -8.36 13.44
CA VAL A 85 -1.03 -7.18 14.32
C VAL A 85 -0.59 -5.97 13.50
N LEU A 86 0.42 -6.11 12.64
CA LEU A 86 0.89 -5.01 11.79
C LEU A 86 -0.20 -4.57 10.80
N LEU A 87 -0.94 -5.50 10.20
CA LEU A 87 -2.07 -5.18 9.33
C LEU A 87 -3.19 -4.44 10.09
N SER A 88 -3.48 -4.84 11.34
CA SER A 88 -4.47 -4.16 12.17
C SER A 88 -4.06 -2.74 12.57
N LEU A 89 -2.75 -2.44 12.59
CA LEU A 89 -2.21 -1.11 12.89
C LEU A 89 -2.34 -0.14 11.71
N VAL A 90 -2.45 -0.66 10.47
CA VAL A 90 -2.57 0.16 9.24
C VAL A 90 -3.77 1.07 9.31
N VAL A 91 -4.96 0.53 9.62
CA VAL A 91 -6.22 1.30 9.65
C VAL A 91 -6.16 2.48 10.64
N PRO A 92 -5.90 2.28 11.95
CA PRO A 92 -5.82 3.39 12.89
C PRO A 92 -4.66 4.34 12.57
N GLY A 93 -3.51 3.83 12.08
CA GLY A 93 -2.39 4.67 11.68
C GLY A 93 -2.75 5.64 10.57
N HIS A 94 -3.32 5.14 9.47
CA HIS A 94 -3.76 5.98 8.35
C HIS A 94 -4.89 6.94 8.73
N LEU A 95 -5.82 6.53 9.60
CA LEU A 95 -6.88 7.42 10.09
C LEU A 95 -6.33 8.58 10.94
N ILE A 96 -5.33 8.32 11.80
CA ILE A 96 -4.67 9.37 12.58
C ILE A 96 -3.95 10.36 11.66
N PHE A 97 -3.18 9.87 10.69
CA PHE A 97 -2.50 10.74 9.73
C PHE A 97 -3.50 11.55 8.90
N PHE A 98 -4.59 10.93 8.45
CA PHE A 98 -5.65 11.63 7.74
C PHE A 98 -6.28 12.73 8.60
N HIS A 99 -6.53 12.47 9.88
CA HIS A 99 -7.06 13.46 10.82
C HIS A 99 -6.08 14.63 11.02
N ILE A 100 -4.77 14.36 11.14
CA ILE A 100 -3.75 15.42 11.25
C ILE A 100 -3.74 16.28 9.99
N ILE A 101 -3.73 15.67 8.80
CA ILE A 101 -3.76 16.43 7.54
C ILE A 101 -5.03 17.28 7.46
N TYR A 102 -6.17 16.75 7.89
CA TYR A 102 -7.42 17.53 7.94
C TYR A 102 -7.29 18.76 8.85
N LEU A 103 -6.61 18.66 9.99
CA LEU A 103 -6.39 19.80 10.89
C LEU A 103 -5.41 20.84 10.32
N VAL A 104 -4.38 20.39 9.58
CA VAL A 104 -3.32 21.27 9.06
C VAL A 104 -3.74 21.93 7.74
N GLU A 105 -4.31 21.17 6.82
CA GLU A 105 -4.54 21.55 5.42
C GLU A 105 -6.02 21.78 5.09
N GLY A 106 -6.90 21.89 6.09
CA GLY A 106 -8.38 21.80 6.10
C GLY A 106 -9.25 22.16 4.88
N HIS A 107 -8.75 22.87 3.87
CA HIS A 107 -9.42 23.15 2.60
C HIS A 107 -8.91 22.33 1.39
N LEU A 108 -7.70 21.75 1.44
CA LEU A 108 -7.04 21.05 0.33
C LEU A 108 -7.30 19.53 0.31
N VAL A 109 -7.90 18.98 1.36
CA VAL A 109 -8.20 17.55 1.44
C VAL A 109 -9.56 17.26 0.80
N PRO A 110 -9.66 16.32 -0.15
CA PRO A 110 -10.95 15.90 -0.66
C PRO A 110 -11.79 15.32 0.49
N ASN A 111 -12.86 16.02 0.90
CA ASN A 111 -13.87 15.57 1.89
C ASN A 111 -14.70 14.36 1.41
N SER A 112 -14.26 13.70 0.34
CA SER A 112 -14.93 12.55 -0.24
C SER A 112 -14.70 11.33 0.65
N LYS A 113 -15.74 10.90 1.37
CA LYS A 113 -15.74 9.63 2.11
C LYS A 113 -15.32 8.45 1.23
N ILE A 114 -15.64 8.53 -0.06
CA ILE A 114 -15.30 7.52 -1.06
C ILE A 114 -13.78 7.46 -1.28
N PHE A 115 -13.10 8.61 -1.35
CA PHE A 115 -11.64 8.66 -1.45
C PHE A 115 -10.96 8.02 -0.23
N VAL A 116 -11.46 8.29 0.98
CA VAL A 116 -10.92 7.70 2.22
C VAL A 116 -11.05 6.17 2.20
N VAL A 117 -12.19 5.64 1.78
CA VAL A 117 -12.40 4.19 1.66
C VAL A 117 -11.44 3.58 0.65
N PHE A 118 -11.30 4.15 -0.55
CA PHE A 118 -10.35 3.65 -1.55
C PHE A 118 -8.89 3.76 -1.09
N TYR A 119 -8.53 4.84 -0.42
CA TYR A 119 -7.19 5.04 0.15
C TYR A 119 -6.88 3.99 1.22
N LEU A 120 -7.82 3.73 2.14
CA LEU A 120 -7.66 2.70 3.16
C LEU A 120 -7.54 1.31 2.53
N LEU A 121 -8.38 0.98 1.55
CA LEU A 121 -8.27 -0.29 0.82
C LEU A 121 -6.92 -0.43 0.11
N ALA A 122 -6.45 0.62 -0.58
CA ALA A 122 -5.15 0.64 -1.22
C ALA A 122 -4.00 0.43 -0.21
N SER A 123 -4.04 1.10 0.95
CA SER A 123 -3.04 0.94 2.01
C SER A 123 -3.04 -0.49 2.57
N LEU A 124 -4.22 -1.09 2.77
CA LEU A 124 -4.32 -2.48 3.22
C LEU A 124 -3.76 -3.46 2.19
N ILE A 125 -4.10 -3.27 0.91
CA ILE A 125 -3.58 -4.09 -0.18
C ILE A 125 -2.06 -3.97 -0.27
N GLN A 126 -1.52 -2.75 -0.23
CA GLN A 126 -0.08 -2.49 -0.25
C GLN A 126 0.64 -3.22 0.89
N VAL A 127 0.22 -3.02 2.14
CA VAL A 127 0.86 -3.64 3.31
C VAL A 127 0.70 -5.16 3.28
N THR A 128 -0.44 -5.68 2.84
CA THR A 128 -0.63 -7.14 2.70
C THR A 128 0.37 -7.75 1.71
N ILE A 129 0.56 -7.12 0.55
CA ILE A 129 1.53 -7.57 -0.45
C ILE A 129 2.94 -7.50 0.13
N LEU A 130 3.29 -6.42 0.83
CA LEU A 130 4.62 -6.24 1.42
C LEU A 130 4.93 -7.26 2.52
N LEU A 131 4.00 -7.52 3.43
CA LEU A 131 4.18 -8.51 4.50
C LEU A 131 4.34 -9.92 3.94
N TYR A 132 3.59 -10.26 2.89
CA TYR A 132 3.75 -11.54 2.19
C TYR A 132 5.12 -11.64 1.52
N LEU A 133 5.52 -10.61 0.78
CA LEU A 133 6.84 -10.57 0.13
C LEU A 133 7.98 -10.60 1.15
N ALA A 134 7.82 -9.99 2.31
CA ALA A 134 8.81 -10.06 3.38
C ALA A 134 9.06 -11.50 3.81
N GLU A 135 8.01 -12.28 4.03
CA GLU A 135 8.14 -13.66 4.43
C GLU A 135 8.83 -14.53 3.36
N VAL A 136 8.47 -14.33 2.08
CA VAL A 136 9.10 -15.04 0.96
C VAL A 136 10.56 -14.65 0.80
N MET A 137 10.87 -13.35 0.82
CA MET A 137 12.23 -12.83 0.65
C MET A 137 13.15 -13.28 1.77
N VAL A 138 12.70 -13.23 3.03
CA VAL A 138 13.52 -13.68 4.17
C VAL A 138 13.84 -15.17 4.05
N ARG A 139 12.88 -16.02 3.65
CA ARG A 139 13.12 -17.45 3.40
C ARG A 139 14.13 -17.70 2.28
N LEU A 140 14.02 -16.95 1.18
CA LEU A 140 14.93 -17.03 0.04
C LEU A 140 16.36 -16.60 0.41
N THR A 141 16.50 -15.47 1.09
CA THR A 141 17.79 -14.90 1.48
C THR A 141 18.47 -15.76 2.54
N TRP A 142 17.70 -16.32 3.50
CA TRP A 142 18.22 -17.26 4.49
C TRP A 142 18.77 -18.54 3.85
N HIS A 143 18.09 -19.06 2.81
CA HIS A 143 18.59 -20.22 2.05
C HIS A 143 19.91 -19.92 1.33
N GLN A 144 20.12 -18.68 0.90
CA GLN A 144 21.38 -18.23 0.29
C GLN A 144 22.48 -17.96 1.32
N ALA A 145 22.24 -18.21 2.61
CA ALA A 145 23.14 -17.89 3.72
C ALA A 145 23.53 -16.40 3.79
N LEU A 146 22.63 -15.53 3.32
CA LEU A 146 22.76 -14.07 3.38
C LEU A 146 21.92 -13.53 4.55
N ASP A 147 22.32 -12.38 5.08
CA ASP A 147 21.56 -11.69 6.12
C ASP A 147 20.29 -11.04 5.53
N PRO A 148 19.09 -11.53 5.88
CA PRO A 148 17.84 -10.98 5.36
C PRO A 148 17.60 -9.52 5.77
N ASP A 149 18.18 -9.02 6.86
CA ASP A 149 17.98 -7.62 7.26
C ASP A 149 18.73 -6.67 6.33
N ASN A 150 19.94 -7.04 5.92
CA ASN A 150 20.76 -6.21 5.03
C ASN A 150 20.28 -6.25 3.57
N HIS A 151 19.70 -7.38 3.14
CA HIS A 151 19.29 -7.57 1.75
C HIS A 151 17.79 -7.34 1.54
N CYS A 152 16.90 -7.89 2.37
CA CYS A 152 15.46 -7.84 2.11
C CYS A 152 14.86 -6.45 2.37
N ILE A 153 15.27 -5.77 3.45
CA ILE A 153 14.70 -4.47 3.85
C ILE A 153 14.75 -3.41 2.74
N PRO A 154 15.91 -3.12 2.09
CA PRO A 154 15.95 -2.10 1.05
C PRO A 154 15.10 -2.46 -0.18
N TYR A 155 15.07 -3.73 -0.59
CA TYR A 155 14.22 -4.16 -1.71
C TYR A 155 12.73 -4.06 -1.40
N LEU A 156 12.32 -4.48 -0.21
CA LEU A 156 10.92 -4.43 0.22
C LEU A 156 10.45 -2.99 0.43
N THR A 157 11.31 -2.12 0.95
CA THR A 157 11.02 -0.69 1.10
C THR A 157 10.83 -0.04 -0.28
N GLY A 158 11.76 -0.27 -1.22
CA GLY A 158 11.61 0.26 -2.58
C GLY A 158 10.38 -0.27 -3.32
N LEU A 159 10.02 -1.54 -3.13
CA LEU A 159 8.76 -2.09 -3.63
C LEU A 159 7.55 -1.44 -2.95
N GLY A 160 7.65 -1.14 -1.65
CA GLY A 160 6.62 -0.44 -0.90
C GLY A 160 6.39 0.97 -1.40
N ASP A 161 7.45 1.69 -1.78
CA ASP A 161 7.38 3.02 -2.37
C ASP A 161 6.70 2.99 -3.74
N LEU A 162 7.08 2.02 -4.58
CA LEU A 162 6.51 1.84 -5.92
C LEU A 162 5.01 1.48 -5.83
N LEU A 163 4.66 0.49 -5.01
CA LEU A 163 3.28 0.05 -4.82
C LEU A 163 2.44 1.15 -4.16
N GLY A 164 2.97 1.80 -3.12
CA GLY A 164 2.30 2.87 -2.40
C GLY A 164 1.96 4.05 -3.31
N THR A 165 2.96 4.55 -4.06
CA THR A 165 2.77 5.66 -5.01
C THR A 165 1.84 5.26 -6.15
N GLY A 166 1.98 4.05 -6.70
CA GLY A 166 1.14 3.55 -7.79
C GLY A 166 -0.33 3.40 -7.39
N LEU A 167 -0.59 2.78 -6.23
CA LEU A 167 -1.95 2.61 -5.70
C LEU A 167 -2.57 3.94 -5.30
N LEU A 168 -1.81 4.87 -4.72
CA LEU A 168 -2.28 6.22 -4.41
C LEU A 168 -2.68 6.98 -5.67
N THR A 169 -1.86 6.89 -6.72
CA THR A 169 -2.16 7.50 -8.03
C THR A 169 -3.47 6.92 -8.60
N LEU A 170 -3.68 5.61 -8.47
CA LEU A 170 -4.92 4.97 -8.89
C LEU A 170 -6.12 5.46 -8.06
N CYS A 171 -5.98 5.66 -6.74
CA CYS A 171 -7.06 6.21 -5.91
C CYS A 171 -7.47 7.62 -6.36
N PHE A 172 -6.51 8.50 -6.64
CA PHE A 172 -6.79 9.84 -7.16
C PHE A 172 -7.46 9.80 -8.53
N LEU A 173 -7.00 8.92 -9.42
CA LEU A 173 -7.60 8.73 -10.74
C LEU A 173 -9.06 8.25 -10.65
N MET A 174 -9.33 7.26 -9.79
CA MET A 174 -10.69 6.75 -9.58
C MET A 174 -11.62 7.81 -8.99
N ASN A 175 -11.13 8.59 -8.02
CA ASN A 175 -11.92 9.68 -7.44
C ASN A 175 -12.19 10.80 -8.46
N TRP A 176 -11.23 11.10 -9.34
CA TRP A 176 -11.44 12.04 -10.45
C TRP A 176 -12.49 11.53 -11.44
N LEU A 177 -12.41 10.26 -11.86
CA LEU A 177 -13.38 9.63 -12.77
C LEU A 177 -14.80 9.67 -12.18
N LEU A 178 -14.95 9.29 -10.91
CA LEU A 178 -16.25 9.28 -10.25
C LEU A 178 -16.86 10.68 -10.13
N ARG A 179 -16.02 11.70 -9.89
CA ARG A 179 -16.47 13.10 -9.89
C ARG A 179 -16.89 13.58 -11.28
N SER A 180 -16.24 13.10 -12.34
CA SER A 180 -16.57 13.47 -13.72
C SER A 180 -17.91 12.88 -14.17
N GLU A 181 -18.25 11.65 -13.77
CA GLU A 181 -19.54 11.05 -14.09
C GLU A 181 -20.70 11.73 -13.35
N ALA A 182 -20.52 12.03 -12.05
CA ALA A 182 -21.52 12.77 -11.28
C ALA A 182 -21.79 14.19 -11.82
N GLY A 183 -20.82 14.78 -12.53
CA GLY A 183 -20.98 16.08 -13.19
C GLY A 183 -21.75 16.01 -14.52
N LEU A 184 -21.80 14.85 -15.17
CA LEU A 184 -22.52 14.63 -16.42
C LEU A 184 -24.02 14.37 -16.18
N ASP A 185 -24.38 13.75 -15.05
CA ASP A 185 -25.78 13.55 -14.66
C ASP A 185 -26.50 14.85 -14.26
N GLY A 186 -25.75 15.90 -13.89
CA GLY A 186 -26.30 17.22 -13.54
C GLY A 186 -26.71 18.10 -14.72
N PHE A 187 -26.48 17.67 -15.97
CA PHE A 187 -26.87 18.43 -17.17
C PHE A 187 -28.19 17.93 -17.82
N SER A 188 -28.88 16.99 -17.18
CA SER A 188 -30.11 16.38 -17.70
C SER A 188 -31.37 16.88 -16.96
N GLU A 189 -31.60 18.19 -16.93
CA GLU A 189 -32.93 18.75 -16.60
C GLU A 189 -33.53 19.40 -17.87
N PRO A 190 -34.74 19.00 -18.31
CA PRO A 190 -35.28 19.41 -19.59
C PRO A 190 -35.72 20.88 -19.55
N ALA A 191 -35.32 21.63 -20.57
CA ALA A 191 -35.86 22.96 -20.84
C ALA A 191 -37.36 22.87 -21.10
N SER A 192 -38.18 23.11 -20.07
CA SER A 192 -39.62 23.31 -20.21
C SER A 192 -39.91 24.80 -20.35
N GLY A 193 -40.24 25.21 -21.58
CA GLY A 193 -40.99 26.44 -21.88
C GLY A 193 -41.08 26.63 -23.40
N PRO A 194 -42.11 27.29 -23.97
CA PRO A 194 -43.32 27.90 -23.37
C PRO A 194 -44.63 27.47 -24.10
N PRO A 195 -45.82 28.00 -23.73
CA PRO A 195 -46.89 28.28 -24.69
C PRO A 195 -46.81 29.73 -25.23
#